data_AF-A0A1R4IH92-F1
#
_entry.id   AF-A0A1R4IH92-F1
#
_cell.length_a   1.000
_cell.length_b   1.000
_cell.length_c   1.000
_cell.angle_alpha   90.00
_cell.angle_beta   90.00
_cell.angle_gamma   90.00
#
_symmetry.space_group_name_H-M   'P 1'
#
loop_
_entity.id
_entity.type
_entity.pdbx_description
1 polymer ?
#
loop_
_entity_poly.entity_id
_entity_poly.type
_entity_poly.pdbx_seq_one_letter_code
_entity_poly.pdbx_strand_id
1 'polypeptide(L)'
;MHQQKMALFSPLREALPKWFVNYDGWIDKFTFIQTDFLPADIGIVEVNQNELITKASSPARSIMECLYLTTKGQSLIECYELMEGLNNLRPQNVQELLGKCNSVRVERLFLYMADKANHSWFKYLQLDKIDMVKGKRSIAKNGVFNAKYLITVPKELEKDEQGI
;
A
#
# COMPACT_ATOMS: atom_id res chain seq x y z
N MET A 1 11.81 22.11 -2.19
CA MET A 1 11.24 21.13 -3.13
C MET A 1 11.42 19.75 -2.52
N HIS A 2 10.33 19.04 -2.21
CA HIS A 2 10.43 17.64 -1.77
C HIS A 2 10.74 16.80 -3.02
N GLN A 3 11.96 16.27 -3.14
CA GLN A 3 12.31 15.41 -4.25
C GLN A 3 11.73 14.02 -3.96
N GLN A 4 10.68 13.64 -4.67
CA GLN A 4 10.01 12.36 -4.50
C GLN A 4 10.92 11.25 -5.05
N LYS A 5 11.56 10.50 -4.16
CA LYS A 5 12.38 9.33 -4.54
C LYS A 5 11.45 8.17 -4.92
N MET A 6 11.78 7.45 -5.98
CA MET A 6 11.05 6.24 -6.37
C MET A 6 11.27 5.12 -5.34
N ALA A 7 10.23 4.39 -4.97
CA ALA A 7 10.37 3.23 -4.11
C ALA A 7 10.70 1.99 -4.95
N LEU A 8 11.79 1.30 -4.62
CA LEU A 8 12.14 0.02 -5.23
C LEU A 8 12.01 -1.09 -4.20
N PHE A 9 10.97 -1.92 -4.37
CA PHE A 9 10.68 -3.03 -3.48
C PHE A 9 11.42 -4.30 -3.90
N SER A 10 11.86 -5.06 -2.91
CA SER A 10 12.56 -6.33 -3.09
C SER A 10 12.23 -7.28 -1.95
N PRO A 11 12.26 -8.59 -2.19
CA PRO A 11 12.34 -9.61 -1.15
C PRO A 11 13.47 -9.35 -0.14
N LEU A 12 13.30 -9.89 1.07
CA LEU A 12 14.36 -9.88 2.08
C LEU A 12 15.63 -10.52 1.55
N ARG A 13 16.79 -9.91 1.87
CA ARG A 13 18.15 -10.40 1.55
C ARG A 13 18.52 -10.41 0.07
N GLU A 14 17.68 -9.88 -0.81
CA GLU A 14 18.04 -9.66 -2.20
C GLU A 14 18.85 -8.37 -2.37
N ALA A 15 20.00 -8.46 -3.03
CA ALA A 15 20.89 -7.33 -3.24
C ALA A 15 20.68 -6.74 -4.63
N LEU A 16 20.78 -5.41 -4.73
CA LEU A 16 20.78 -4.75 -6.02
C LEU A 16 22.00 -5.20 -6.85
N PRO A 17 21.84 -5.41 -8.18
CA PRO A 17 22.97 -5.73 -9.04
C PRO A 17 24.09 -4.70 -8.95
N LYS A 18 25.35 -5.15 -9.06
CA LYS A 18 26.52 -4.25 -8.99
C LYS A 18 26.47 -3.11 -10.01
N TRP A 19 25.96 -3.37 -11.22
CA TRP A 19 25.80 -2.32 -12.24
C TRP A 19 24.82 -1.23 -11.81
N PHE A 20 23.85 -1.56 -10.96
CA PHE A 20 22.87 -0.62 -10.45
C PHE A 20 23.44 0.25 -9.34
N VAL A 21 24.17 -0.36 -8.40
CA VAL A 21 24.79 0.35 -7.28
C VAL A 21 25.96 1.21 -7.74
N ASN A 22 26.73 0.76 -8.74
CA ASN A 22 27.91 1.47 -9.23
C ASN A 22 27.60 2.61 -10.21
N TYR A 23 26.32 2.84 -10.55
CA TYR A 23 25.92 3.92 -11.43
C TYR A 23 25.52 5.16 -10.63
N ASP A 24 26.38 6.18 -10.64
CA ASP A 24 26.20 7.41 -9.85
C ASP A 24 24.89 8.16 -10.16
N GLY A 25 24.36 8.00 -11.37
CA GLY A 25 23.12 8.65 -11.80
C GLY A 25 21.85 8.20 -11.08
N TRP A 26 21.92 7.21 -10.18
CA TRP A 26 20.79 6.71 -9.39
C TRP A 26 20.88 6.94 -7.87
N ILE A 27 22.03 7.35 -7.33
CA ILE A 27 22.32 7.41 -5.87
C ILE A 27 21.22 8.11 -5.04
N ASP A 28 20.53 9.11 -5.61
CA ASP A 28 19.46 9.85 -4.94
C ASP A 28 18.07 9.72 -5.57
N LYS A 29 17.89 8.84 -6.55
CA LYS A 29 16.62 8.73 -7.27
C LYS A 29 15.66 7.71 -6.67
N PHE A 30 16.15 6.78 -5.86
CA PHE A 30 15.33 5.71 -5.31
C PHE A 30 15.55 5.48 -3.81
N THR A 31 14.56 4.84 -3.19
CA THR A 31 14.65 4.25 -1.85
C THR A 31 14.50 2.75 -2.01
N PHE A 32 15.53 1.99 -1.63
CA PHE A 32 15.49 0.53 -1.69
C PHE A 32 14.82 -0.04 -0.44
N ILE A 33 13.80 -0.87 -0.63
CA ILE A 33 12.94 -1.40 0.44
C ILE A 33 12.93 -2.92 0.34
N GLN A 34 13.59 -3.55 1.30
CA GLN A 34 13.54 -5.00 1.45
C GLN A 34 12.48 -5.39 2.46
N THR A 35 11.55 -6.24 2.07
CA THR A 35 10.42 -6.65 2.92
C THR A 35 9.78 -7.94 2.42
N ASP A 36 9.13 -8.65 3.32
CA ASP A 36 8.33 -9.86 3.10
C ASP A 36 6.83 -9.61 3.37
N PHE A 37 6.38 -8.35 3.42
CA PHE A 37 4.97 -8.04 3.69
C PHE A 37 4.02 -8.53 2.59
N LEU A 38 4.54 -8.74 1.37
CA LEU A 38 3.86 -9.41 0.27
C LEU A 38 4.86 -10.34 -0.45
N PRO A 39 4.41 -11.49 -0.98
CA PRO A 39 5.20 -12.31 -1.90
C PRO A 39 5.66 -11.52 -3.14
N ALA A 40 6.83 -11.88 -3.68
CA ALA A 40 7.50 -11.14 -4.75
C ALA A 40 6.71 -11.14 -6.07
N ASP A 41 5.96 -12.20 -6.33
CA ASP A 41 5.37 -12.57 -7.61
C ASP A 41 3.89 -12.18 -7.75
N ILE A 42 3.17 -12.02 -6.65
CA ILE A 42 1.73 -11.71 -6.69
C ILE A 42 1.46 -10.24 -6.99
N GLY A 43 0.41 -9.94 -7.75
CA GLY A 43 0.04 -8.56 -8.07
C GLY A 43 1.11 -7.80 -8.87
N ILE A 44 1.97 -8.50 -9.60
CA ILE A 44 2.88 -7.95 -10.60
C ILE A 44 2.23 -8.02 -11.98
N VAL A 45 2.34 -6.95 -12.76
CA VAL A 45 1.80 -6.85 -14.12
C VAL A 45 2.89 -6.45 -15.10
N GLU A 46 2.68 -6.79 -16.36
CA GLU A 46 3.52 -6.32 -17.45
C GLU A 46 3.07 -4.94 -17.92
N VAL A 47 4.01 -4.00 -17.97
CA VAL A 47 3.83 -2.66 -18.48
C VAL A 47 4.69 -2.52 -19.73
N ASN A 48 4.03 -2.25 -20.86
CA ASN A 48 4.69 -2.00 -22.13
C ASN A 48 4.95 -0.50 -22.28
N GLN A 49 6.21 -0.11 -22.40
CA GLN A 49 6.64 1.24 -22.72
C GLN A 49 7.55 1.19 -23.94
N ASN A 50 7.06 1.63 -25.10
CA ASN A 50 7.83 1.78 -26.34
C ASN A 50 8.66 0.53 -26.68
N GLU A 51 7.99 -0.62 -26.81
CA GLU A 51 8.56 -1.96 -27.10
C GLU A 51 9.34 -2.62 -25.96
N LEU A 52 9.51 -1.93 -24.81
CA LEU A 52 10.05 -2.53 -23.61
C LEU A 52 8.93 -3.07 -22.72
N ILE A 53 8.93 -4.39 -22.49
CA ILE A 53 8.07 -5.02 -21.51
C ILE A 53 8.80 -5.03 -20.17
N THR A 54 8.24 -4.34 -19.18
CA THR A 54 8.74 -4.30 -17.80
C THR A 54 7.72 -4.86 -16.84
N LYS A 55 8.18 -5.44 -15.73
CA LYS A 55 7.30 -5.86 -14.64
C LYS A 55 7.15 -4.74 -13.63
N ALA A 56 5.93 -4.45 -13.21
CA ALA A 56 5.63 -3.45 -12.21
C ALA A 56 4.51 -3.90 -11.27
N SER A 57 4.40 -3.27 -10.11
CA SER A 57 3.29 -3.49 -9.20
C SER A 57 1.96 -3.09 -9.86
N SER A 58 0.96 -3.98 -9.77
CA SER A 58 -0.43 -3.68 -10.12
C SER A 58 -0.97 -2.56 -9.23
N PRO A 59 -2.01 -1.82 -9.65
CA PRO A 59 -2.57 -0.73 -8.83
C PRO A 59 -2.91 -1.13 -7.38
N ALA A 60 -3.46 -2.33 -7.17
CA ALA A 60 -3.77 -2.86 -5.84
C ALA A 60 -2.51 -3.12 -5.00
N ARG A 61 -1.45 -3.66 -5.61
CA ARG A 61 -0.17 -3.88 -4.93
C ARG A 61 0.53 -2.55 -4.65
N SER A 62 0.53 -1.62 -5.60
CA SER A 62 1.16 -0.30 -5.48
C SER A 62 0.59 0.49 -4.31
N ILE A 63 -0.74 0.50 -4.11
CA ILE A 63 -1.32 1.20 -2.95
C ILE A 63 -0.94 0.52 -1.62
N MET A 64 -0.85 -0.81 -1.57
CA MET A 64 -0.34 -1.51 -0.36
C MET A 64 1.12 -1.17 -0.07
N GLU A 65 1.95 -1.03 -1.11
CA GLU A 65 3.34 -0.57 -1.02
C GLU A 65 3.42 0.88 -0.51
N CYS A 66 2.56 1.79 -0.99
CA CYS A 66 2.44 3.15 -0.45
C CYS A 66 2.05 3.14 1.04
N LEU A 67 1.08 2.31 1.43
CA LEU A 67 0.66 2.15 2.83
C LEU A 67 1.77 1.54 3.70
N TYR A 68 2.62 0.68 3.14
CA TYR A 68 3.81 0.16 3.80
C TYR A 68 4.82 1.29 4.08
N LEU A 69 4.95 2.23 3.15
CA LEU A 69 5.86 3.37 3.24
C LEU A 69 5.43 4.45 4.23
N THR A 70 4.21 4.40 4.77
CA THR A 70 3.75 5.37 5.78
C THR A 70 4.61 5.37 7.05
N THR A 71 5.20 4.24 7.42
CA THR A 71 6.21 4.20 8.51
C THR A 71 7.52 4.92 8.19
N LYS A 72 7.79 5.17 6.93
CA LYS A 72 9.02 5.79 6.43
C LYS A 72 8.80 7.24 5.99
N GLY A 73 7.67 7.84 6.36
CA GLY A 73 7.36 9.25 6.11
C GLY A 73 6.38 9.50 4.96
N GLN A 74 5.89 8.47 4.26
CA GLN A 74 4.80 8.65 3.29
C GLN A 74 3.54 9.16 4.00
N SER A 75 2.88 10.18 3.43
CA SER A 75 1.66 10.74 3.99
C SER A 75 0.50 9.76 3.90
N LEU A 76 -0.21 9.56 5.02
CA LEU A 76 -1.45 8.78 5.03
C LEU A 76 -2.58 9.46 4.25
N ILE A 77 -2.58 10.80 4.20
CA ILE A 77 -3.58 11.57 3.45
C ILE A 77 -3.37 11.36 1.94
N GLU A 78 -2.14 11.48 1.45
CA GLU A 78 -1.81 11.22 0.04
C GLU A 78 -2.13 9.77 -0.36
N CYS A 79 -1.89 8.80 0.54
CA CYS A 79 -2.29 7.42 0.29
C CYS A 79 -3.81 7.27 0.17
N TYR A 80 -4.57 8.01 0.98
CA TYR A 80 -6.04 7.99 0.91
C TYR A 80 -6.53 8.62 -0.40
N GLU A 81 -6.00 9.77 -0.80
CA GLU A 81 -6.31 10.41 -2.09
C GLU A 81 -6.02 9.47 -3.28
N LEU A 82 -4.90 8.73 -3.23
CA LEU A 82 -4.61 7.69 -4.22
C LEU A 82 -5.64 6.56 -4.17
N MET A 83 -6.05 6.10 -2.99
CA MET A 83 -7.06 5.07 -2.81
C MET A 83 -8.41 5.49 -3.41
N GLU A 84 -8.83 6.76 -3.25
CA GLU A 84 -10.08 7.27 -3.81
C GLU A 84 -10.12 7.15 -5.35
N GLY A 85 -8.97 7.24 -6.03
CA GLY A 85 -8.86 7.05 -7.47
C GLY A 85 -9.02 5.59 -7.94
N LEU A 86 -8.94 4.60 -7.05
CA LEU A 86 -8.88 3.17 -7.40
C LEU A 86 -10.27 2.53 -7.61
N ASN A 87 -11.13 3.17 -8.40
CA ASN A 87 -12.53 2.76 -8.61
C ASN A 87 -12.73 1.40 -9.31
N ASN A 88 -11.69 0.87 -9.99
CA ASN A 88 -11.79 -0.28 -10.89
C ASN A 88 -10.88 -1.45 -10.49
N LEU A 89 -10.55 -1.62 -9.21
CA LEU A 89 -9.80 -2.78 -8.76
C LEU A 89 -10.63 -4.07 -8.93
N ARG A 90 -9.95 -5.14 -9.36
CA ARG A 90 -10.56 -6.47 -9.43
C ARG A 90 -10.61 -7.08 -8.01
N PRO A 91 -11.79 -7.43 -7.46
CA PRO A 91 -11.89 -7.97 -6.10
C PRO A 91 -11.02 -9.21 -5.87
N GLN A 92 -10.89 -10.09 -6.87
CA GLN A 92 -10.08 -11.29 -6.79
C GLN A 92 -8.58 -10.99 -6.56
N ASN A 93 -8.04 -10.01 -7.28
CA ASN A 93 -6.63 -9.59 -7.12
C ASN A 93 -6.41 -8.94 -5.74
N VAL A 94 -7.37 -8.13 -5.29
CA VAL A 94 -7.32 -7.52 -3.96
C VAL A 94 -7.39 -8.58 -2.86
N GLN A 95 -8.29 -9.56 -2.99
CA GLN A 95 -8.44 -10.67 -2.05
C GLN A 95 -7.16 -11.51 -1.94
N GLU A 96 -6.52 -11.82 -3.07
CA GLU A 96 -5.25 -12.56 -3.09
C GLU A 96 -4.15 -11.79 -2.35
N LEU A 97 -4.01 -10.49 -2.65
CA LEU A 97 -3.01 -9.63 -2.00
C LEU A 97 -3.25 -9.51 -0.49
N LEU A 98 -4.50 -9.25 -0.06
CA LEU A 98 -4.84 -9.17 1.35
C LEU A 98 -4.59 -10.51 2.06
N GLY A 99 -5.00 -11.64 1.46
CA GLY A 99 -4.82 -12.97 2.04
C GLY A 99 -3.35 -13.44 2.11
N LYS A 100 -2.42 -12.75 1.45
CA LYS A 100 -0.97 -13.02 1.49
C LYS A 100 -0.18 -11.88 2.15
N CYS A 101 -0.87 -10.88 2.71
CA CYS A 101 -0.23 -9.74 3.34
C CYS A 101 0.23 -10.08 4.76
N ASN A 102 1.55 -10.05 5.00
CA ASN A 102 2.13 -10.30 6.33
C ASN A 102 2.17 -9.03 7.21
N SER A 103 1.57 -7.92 6.75
CA SER A 103 1.51 -6.66 7.50
C SER A 103 0.07 -6.31 7.88
N VAL A 104 -0.29 -6.64 9.12
CA VAL A 104 -1.58 -6.28 9.74
C VAL A 104 -1.89 -4.78 9.62
N ARG A 105 -0.86 -3.93 9.63
CA ARG A 105 -1.06 -2.47 9.47
C ARG A 105 -1.49 -2.12 8.05
N VAL A 106 -0.81 -2.67 7.04
CA VAL A 106 -1.11 -2.41 5.63
C VAL A 106 -2.50 -2.93 5.29
N GLU A 107 -2.80 -4.17 5.70
CA GLU A 107 -4.11 -4.79 5.50
C GLU A 107 -5.25 -3.92 6.07
N ARG A 108 -5.14 -3.50 7.34
CA ARG A 108 -6.18 -2.70 7.99
C ARG A 108 -6.31 -1.30 7.41
N LEU A 109 -5.19 -0.65 7.06
CA LEU A 109 -5.24 0.65 6.39
C LEU A 109 -5.90 0.53 5.01
N PHE A 110 -5.55 -0.50 4.25
CA PHE A 110 -6.15 -0.74 2.94
C PHE A 110 -7.67 -0.91 3.07
N LEU A 111 -8.10 -1.80 3.97
CA LEU A 111 -9.53 -2.08 4.18
C LEU A 111 -10.27 -0.84 4.69
N TYR A 112 -9.70 -0.12 5.66
CA TYR A 112 -10.24 1.14 6.16
C TYR A 112 -10.43 2.18 5.05
N MET A 113 -9.38 2.45 4.29
CA MET A 113 -9.41 3.48 3.25
C MET A 113 -10.33 3.09 2.10
N ALA A 114 -10.36 1.81 1.71
CA ALA A 114 -11.23 1.33 0.64
C ALA A 114 -12.72 1.36 1.01
N ASP A 115 -13.04 1.01 2.24
CA ASP A 115 -14.40 1.09 2.81
C ASP A 115 -14.84 2.54 2.97
N LYS A 116 -13.95 3.41 3.49
CA LYS A 116 -14.20 4.84 3.61
C LYS A 116 -14.46 5.51 2.25
N ALA A 117 -13.68 5.15 1.24
CA ALA A 117 -13.88 5.61 -0.14
C ALA A 117 -15.15 5.03 -0.81
N ASN A 118 -15.87 4.13 -0.13
CA ASN A 118 -17.11 3.51 -0.58
C ASN A 118 -16.99 2.84 -1.97
N HIS A 119 -15.87 2.14 -2.18
CA HIS A 119 -15.60 1.49 -3.46
C HIS A 119 -16.61 0.39 -3.77
N SER A 120 -17.20 0.44 -4.97
CA SER A 120 -18.21 -0.56 -5.39
C SER A 120 -17.68 -2.00 -5.43
N TRP A 121 -16.37 -2.17 -5.64
CA TRP A 121 -15.70 -3.47 -5.65
C TRP A 121 -15.48 -4.04 -4.25
N PHE A 122 -15.50 -3.21 -3.21
CA PHE A 122 -15.20 -3.58 -1.83
C PHE A 122 -16.19 -4.62 -1.28
N LYS A 123 -17.47 -4.50 -1.64
CA LYS A 123 -18.55 -5.43 -1.22
C LYS A 123 -18.38 -6.87 -1.70
N TYR A 124 -17.50 -7.11 -2.67
CA TYR A 124 -17.21 -8.45 -3.19
C TYR A 124 -16.01 -9.11 -2.50
N LEU A 125 -15.37 -8.42 -1.54
CA LEU A 125 -14.33 -9.01 -0.71
C LEU A 125 -14.93 -9.94 0.35
N GLN A 126 -14.27 -11.07 0.57
CA GLN A 126 -14.59 -12.04 1.61
C GLN A 126 -13.74 -11.70 2.84
N LEU A 127 -14.20 -10.72 3.61
CA LEU A 127 -13.48 -10.20 4.78
C LEU A 127 -13.31 -11.24 5.89
N ASP A 128 -14.21 -12.22 5.95
CA ASP A 128 -14.15 -13.38 6.85
C ASP A 128 -12.94 -14.30 6.57
N LYS A 129 -12.38 -14.23 5.36
CA LYS A 129 -11.20 -15.00 4.94
C LYS A 129 -9.89 -14.23 5.06
N ILE A 130 -9.94 -12.99 5.57
CA ILE A 130 -8.76 -12.16 5.81
C ILE A 130 -8.42 -12.28 7.29
N ASP A 131 -7.21 -12.75 7.58
CA ASP A 131 -6.77 -13.04 8.94
C ASP A 131 -6.43 -11.74 9.71
N MET A 132 -7.47 -11.05 10.18
CA MET A 132 -7.32 -9.87 11.04
C MET A 132 -6.86 -10.30 12.43
N VAL A 133 -5.55 -10.52 12.60
CA VAL A 133 -4.95 -10.90 13.89
C VAL A 133 -5.37 -9.92 14.98
N LYS A 134 -5.82 -10.46 16.11
CA LYS A 134 -6.40 -9.70 17.24
C LYS A 134 -5.37 -8.76 17.86
N GLY A 135 -5.71 -7.47 17.96
CA GLY A 135 -4.91 -6.47 18.68
C GLY A 135 -5.02 -5.07 18.08
N LYS A 136 -5.08 -4.04 18.92
CA LYS A 136 -5.14 -2.64 18.46
C LYS A 136 -3.79 -2.21 17.85
N ARG A 137 -3.81 -1.31 16.87
CA ARG A 137 -2.61 -0.70 16.28
C ARG A 137 -2.77 0.81 16.25
N SER A 138 -1.86 1.52 16.92
CA SER A 138 -1.80 2.98 16.81
C SER A 138 -0.98 3.34 15.58
N ILE A 139 -1.60 3.96 14.57
CA ILE A 139 -0.92 4.36 13.32
C ILE A 139 -0.55 5.84 13.38
N ALA A 140 -1.40 6.69 13.98
CA ALA A 140 -1.13 8.10 14.21
C ALA A 140 -1.05 8.43 15.71
N LYS A 141 -0.05 9.24 16.10
CA LYS A 141 -0.01 9.88 17.41
C LYS A 141 -1.14 10.90 17.50
N ASN A 142 -1.96 10.85 18.55
CA ASN A 142 -3.13 11.72 18.75
C ASN A 142 -4.24 11.59 17.68
N GLY A 143 -4.32 10.44 17.02
CA GLY A 143 -5.39 10.14 16.07
C GLY A 143 -6.71 9.71 16.72
N VAL A 144 -7.69 9.37 15.89
CA VAL A 144 -8.99 8.83 16.27
C VAL A 144 -8.97 7.31 16.12
N PHE A 145 -9.56 6.60 17.07
CA PHE A 145 -9.64 5.15 17.03
C PHE A 145 -10.85 4.68 16.21
N ASN A 146 -10.59 4.00 15.10
CA ASN A 146 -11.61 3.32 14.32
C ASN A 146 -11.83 1.90 14.86
N ALA A 147 -13.02 1.64 15.41
CA ALA A 147 -13.35 0.38 16.07
C ALA A 147 -13.54 -0.78 15.09
N LYS A 148 -14.02 -0.52 13.86
CA LYS A 148 -14.24 -1.54 12.81
C LYS A 148 -12.93 -2.20 12.39
N TYR A 149 -11.88 -1.39 12.22
CA TYR A 149 -10.56 -1.86 11.76
C TYR A 149 -9.50 -1.95 12.86
N LEU A 150 -9.83 -1.58 14.10
CA LEU A 150 -8.94 -1.62 15.26
C LEU A 150 -7.62 -0.83 15.06
N ILE A 151 -7.72 0.34 14.41
CA ILE A 151 -6.59 1.22 14.10
C ILE A 151 -6.83 2.64 14.63
N THR A 152 -5.76 3.33 15.00
CA THR A 152 -5.81 4.78 15.27
C THR A 152 -5.29 5.55 14.07
N VAL A 153 -6.13 6.34 13.41
CA VAL A 153 -5.83 7.10 12.18
C VAL A 153 -5.79 8.61 12.44
N PRO A 154 -5.12 9.42 11.60
CA PRO A 154 -5.17 10.89 11.70
C PRO A 154 -6.60 11.42 11.75
N LYS A 155 -6.84 12.51 12.49
CA LYS A 155 -8.19 13.08 12.66
C LYS A 155 -8.78 13.52 11.33
N GLU A 156 -7.92 13.96 10.42
CA GLU A 156 -8.24 14.41 9.08
C GLU A 156 -8.98 13.30 8.31
N LEU A 157 -8.55 12.04 8.44
CA LEU A 157 -9.21 10.90 7.77
C LEU A 157 -10.58 10.54 8.38
N GLU A 158 -10.92 11.03 9.56
CA GLU A 158 -12.25 10.78 10.16
C GLU A 158 -13.20 11.98 9.99
N LYS A 159 -12.67 13.18 9.79
CA LYS A 159 -13.47 14.42 9.74
C LYS A 159 -14.37 14.54 8.52
N ASP A 160 -14.08 13.83 7.42
CA ASP A 160 -14.86 13.90 6.19
C ASP A 160 -16.26 13.25 6.28
N GLU A 161 -16.65 12.70 7.43
CA GLU A 161 -18.01 12.18 7.67
C GLU A 161 -18.96 13.18 8.37
N GLN A 162 -18.51 14.39 8.74
CA GLN A 162 -19.36 15.42 9.37
C GLN A 162 -19.61 16.64 8.46
N GLY A 163 -19.84 16.40 7.18
CA GLY A 163 -20.11 17.44 6.18
C GLY A 163 -21.35 17.15 5.35
N ILE A 164 -22.46 17.76 5.77
CA ILE A 164 -23.83 17.85 5.18
C ILE A 164 -24.80 16.76 5.65
#